data_AF-A0A8H3UE47-F1
#
_entry.id   AF-A0A8H3UE47-F1
#
_cell.length_a   1.000
_cell.length_b   1.000
_cell.length_c   1.000
_cell.angle_alpha   90.00
_cell.angle_beta   90.00
_cell.angle_gamma   90.00
#
_symmetry.space_group_name_H-M   'P 1'
#
loop_
_entity.id
_entity.type
_entity.pdbx_description
1 polymer ?
#
loop_
_entity_poly.entity_id
_entity_poly.type
_entity_poly.pdbx_seq_one_letter_code
_entity_poly.pdbx_strand_id
1 'polypeptide(L)'
;MSRLLTKEQLAATHFALTTDFAKTTTKYTYASTGLKAVTAKWEQINANADYFADLRVKKAKHLAEQAGWQRGLIEVEERLYDIGEQESSNSDAKLEATQLRVKRERLIALLEKVPEALQSIEMLFEPV
;
A
#
# COMPACT_ATOMS: atom_id res chain seq x y z
N MET A 1 -50.27 35.39 -39.08
CA MET A 1 -51.22 34.25 -39.21
C MET A 1 -50.48 32.96 -38.95
N SER A 2 -50.72 32.32 -37.82
CA SER A 2 -50.14 31.02 -37.48
C SER A 2 -50.86 29.95 -38.30
N ARG A 3 -50.16 29.30 -39.23
CA ARG A 3 -50.73 28.20 -40.02
C ARG A 3 -50.87 26.99 -39.09
N LEU A 4 -52.10 26.61 -38.74
CA LEU A 4 -52.36 25.42 -37.93
C LEU A 4 -51.92 24.18 -38.72
N LEU A 5 -51.12 23.33 -38.08
CA LEU A 5 -50.67 22.07 -38.66
C LEU A 5 -51.86 21.15 -38.90
N THR A 6 -51.85 20.41 -40.00
CA THR A 6 -52.85 19.35 -40.22
C THR A 6 -52.63 18.22 -39.21
N LYS A 7 -53.68 17.43 -38.96
CA LYS A 7 -53.62 16.29 -38.03
C LYS A 7 -52.48 15.31 -38.36
N GLU A 8 -52.19 15.11 -39.64
CA GLU A 8 -51.09 14.27 -40.12
C GLU A 8 -49.72 14.88 -39.83
N GLN A 9 -49.56 16.21 -40.01
CA GLN A 9 -48.34 16.92 -39.66
C GLN A 9 -48.08 16.90 -38.15
N LEU A 10 -49.14 17.03 -37.34
CA LEU A 10 -49.04 16.92 -35.88
C LEU A 10 -48.63 15.50 -35.46
N ALA A 11 -49.21 14.46 -36.07
CA ALA A 11 -48.86 13.07 -35.79
C ALA A 11 -47.41 12.75 -36.20
N ALA A 12 -46.96 13.21 -37.37
CA ALA A 12 -45.59 13.04 -37.84
C ALA A 12 -44.58 13.76 -36.92
N THR A 13 -44.91 14.98 -36.48
CA THR A 13 -44.06 15.76 -35.55
C THR A 13 -43.98 15.09 -34.18
N HIS A 14 -45.11 14.61 -33.65
CA HIS A 14 -45.15 13.85 -32.40
C HIS A 14 -44.32 12.56 -32.49
N PHE A 15 -44.43 11.83 -33.60
CA PHE A 15 -43.66 10.61 -33.82
C PHE A 15 -42.14 10.88 -33.91
N ALA A 16 -41.75 11.94 -34.63
CA ALA A 16 -40.35 12.37 -34.72
C ALA A 16 -39.78 12.77 -33.35
N LEU A 17 -40.50 13.61 -32.59
CA LEU A 17 -40.08 14.02 -31.25
C LEU A 17 -39.97 12.84 -30.28
N THR A 18 -40.92 11.90 -30.33
CA THR A 18 -40.88 10.69 -29.50
C THR A 18 -39.66 9.82 -29.84
N THR A 19 -39.35 9.69 -31.13
CA THR A 19 -38.18 8.94 -31.61
C THR A 19 -36.88 9.60 -31.18
N ASP A 20 -36.77 10.91 -31.31
CA ASP A 20 -35.57 11.66 -30.91
C ASP A 20 -35.38 11.67 -29.40
N PHE A 21 -36.47 11.77 -28.62
CA PHE A 21 -36.44 11.60 -27.18
C PHE A 21 -35.91 10.21 -26.79
N ALA A 22 -36.47 9.14 -27.37
CA ALA A 22 -36.03 7.76 -27.11
C ALA A 22 -34.54 7.55 -27.45
N LYS A 23 -34.06 8.07 -28.59
CA LYS A 23 -32.64 8.04 -28.97
C LYS A 23 -31.76 8.78 -27.95
N THR A 24 -32.19 9.95 -27.50
CA THR A 24 -31.43 10.77 -26.54
C THR A 24 -31.36 10.08 -25.18
N THR A 25 -32.48 9.54 -24.69
CA THR A 25 -32.53 8.75 -23.45
C THR A 25 -31.64 7.52 -23.52
N THR A 26 -31.59 6.84 -24.67
CA THR A 26 -30.72 5.67 -24.88
C THR A 26 -29.24 6.06 -24.80
N LYS A 27 -28.84 7.14 -25.50
CA LYS A 27 -27.47 7.68 -25.45
C LYS A 27 -27.07 8.09 -24.04
N TYR A 28 -27.96 8.78 -23.33
CA TYR A 28 -27.73 9.18 -21.94
C TYR A 28 -27.55 7.97 -21.02
N THR A 29 -28.40 6.95 -21.16
CA THR A 29 -28.31 5.72 -20.34
C THR A 29 -27.00 4.98 -20.58
N TYR A 30 -26.57 4.87 -21.83
CA TYR A 30 -25.27 4.29 -22.19
C TYR A 30 -24.11 5.08 -21.58
N ALA A 31 -24.12 6.41 -21.73
CA ALA A 31 -23.09 7.28 -21.16
C ALA A 31 -23.05 7.19 -19.62
N SER A 32 -24.21 7.17 -18.96
CA SER A 32 -24.30 7.01 -17.50
C SER A 32 -23.76 5.66 -17.03
N THR A 33 -24.08 4.58 -17.74
CA THR A 33 -23.57 3.24 -17.43
C THR A 33 -22.06 3.16 -17.62
N GLY A 34 -21.55 3.74 -18.71
CA GLY A 34 -20.11 3.85 -18.96
C GLY A 34 -19.40 4.65 -17.86
N LEU A 35 -19.95 5.79 -17.46
CA LEU A 35 -19.40 6.62 -16.38
C LEU A 35 -19.35 5.84 -15.06
N LYS A 36 -20.43 5.14 -14.69
CA LYS A 36 -20.45 4.29 -13.48
C LYS A 36 -19.34 3.23 -13.50
N ALA A 37 -19.16 2.55 -14.63
CA ALA A 37 -18.12 1.54 -14.77
C ALA A 37 -16.70 2.13 -14.67
N VAL A 38 -16.48 3.33 -15.23
CA VAL A 38 -15.20 4.04 -15.11
C VAL A 38 -14.95 4.49 -13.67
N THR A 39 -15.96 5.05 -12.99
CA THR A 39 -15.84 5.45 -11.59
C THR A 39 -15.52 4.26 -10.69
N ALA A 40 -16.20 3.12 -10.85
CA ALA A 40 -15.92 1.92 -10.07
C ALA A 40 -14.48 1.40 -10.28
N LYS A 41 -13.99 1.41 -11.54
CA LYS A 41 -12.60 1.05 -11.83
C LYS A 41 -11.60 2.04 -11.21
N TRP A 42 -11.91 3.33 -11.25
CA TRP A 42 -11.08 4.37 -10.63
C TRP A 42 -10.97 4.20 -9.12
N GLU A 43 -12.09 3.94 -8.45
CA GLU A 43 -12.13 3.64 -7.01
C GLU A 43 -11.29 2.41 -6.67
N GLN A 44 -11.39 1.35 -7.47
CA GLN A 44 -10.58 0.14 -7.29
C GLN A 44 -9.08 0.43 -7.48
N ILE A 45 -8.70 1.21 -8.50
CA ILE A 45 -7.30 1.60 -8.74
C ILE A 45 -6.76 2.40 -7.56
N ASN A 46 -7.53 3.36 -7.04
CA ASN A 46 -7.10 4.16 -5.88
C ASN A 46 -6.96 3.31 -4.62
N ALA A 47 -7.93 2.43 -4.35
CA ALA A 47 -7.85 1.52 -3.20
C ALA A 47 -6.60 0.61 -3.28
N ASN A 48 -6.29 0.09 -4.47
CA ASN A 48 -5.07 -0.68 -4.70
C ASN A 48 -3.81 0.17 -4.53
N ALA A 49 -3.81 1.41 -5.02
CA ALA A 49 -2.69 2.33 -4.87
C ALA A 49 -2.39 2.64 -3.39
N ASP A 50 -3.43 2.93 -2.60
CA ASP A 50 -3.31 3.16 -1.16
C ASP A 50 -2.79 1.91 -0.43
N TYR A 51 -3.32 0.73 -0.78
CA TYR A 51 -2.83 -0.54 -0.24
C TYR A 51 -1.34 -0.78 -0.54
N PHE A 52 -0.90 -0.57 -1.78
CA PHE A 52 0.52 -0.70 -2.13
C PHE A 52 1.39 0.37 -1.46
N ALA A 53 0.88 1.58 -1.24
CA ALA A 53 1.59 2.61 -0.49
C ALA A 53 1.84 2.17 0.96
N ASP A 54 0.81 1.64 1.64
CA ASP A 54 0.92 1.11 2.99
C ASP A 54 1.93 -0.04 3.09
N LEU A 55 1.93 -0.96 2.11
CA LEU A 55 2.91 -2.05 2.07
C LEU A 55 4.35 -1.52 1.90
N ARG A 56 4.56 -0.49 1.06
CA ARG A 56 5.89 0.14 0.90
C ARG A 56 6.35 0.79 2.20
N VAL A 57 5.46 1.46 2.93
CA VAL A 57 5.78 2.05 4.23
C VAL A 57 6.15 0.98 5.25
N LYS A 58 5.40 -0.12 5.33
CA LYS A 58 5.72 -1.26 6.20
C LYS A 58 7.08 -1.88 5.85
N LYS A 59 7.36 -2.08 4.56
CA LYS A 59 8.65 -2.59 4.08
C LYS A 59 9.80 -1.67 4.49
N ALA A 60 9.64 -0.36 4.26
CA ALA A 60 10.64 0.64 4.63
C ALA A 60 10.90 0.65 6.15
N LYS A 61 9.86 0.52 6.97
CA LYS A 61 10.00 0.43 8.42
C LYS A 61 10.82 -0.78 8.86
N HIS A 62 10.54 -1.97 8.33
CA HIS A 62 11.32 -3.17 8.67
C HIS A 62 12.78 -3.08 8.22
N LEU A 63 13.05 -2.49 7.05
CA LEU A 63 14.42 -2.25 6.60
C LEU A 63 15.16 -1.26 7.52
N ALA A 64 14.49 -0.21 7.99
CA ALA A 64 15.06 0.73 8.95
C ALA A 64 15.34 0.07 10.31
N GLU A 65 14.42 -0.77 10.80
CA GLU A 65 14.59 -1.58 12.01
C GLU A 65 15.79 -2.52 11.88
N GLN A 66 15.91 -3.23 10.75
CA GLN A 66 17.05 -4.10 10.45
C GLN A 66 18.37 -3.34 10.49
N ALA A 67 18.46 -2.19 9.82
CA ALA A 67 19.67 -1.36 9.82
C ALA A 67 20.03 -0.89 11.24
N GLY A 68 19.02 -0.51 12.04
CA GLY A 68 19.20 -0.15 13.44
C GLY A 68 19.74 -1.30 14.30
N TRP A 69 19.20 -2.51 14.10
CA TRP A 69 19.68 -3.71 14.82
C TRP A 69 21.08 -4.13 14.39
N GLN A 70 21.41 -4.04 13.11
CA GLN A 70 22.77 -4.29 12.61
C GLN A 70 23.78 -3.33 13.22
N ARG A 71 23.46 -2.03 13.25
CA ARG A 71 24.29 -1.03 13.92
C ARG A 71 24.45 -1.34 15.40
N GLY A 72 23.36 -1.63 16.10
CA GLY A 72 23.40 -1.98 17.52
C GLY A 72 24.20 -3.25 17.81
N LEU A 73 24.25 -4.20 16.86
CA LEU A 73 25.04 -5.41 16.96
C LEU A 73 26.54 -5.08 16.86
N ILE A 74 26.92 -4.25 15.89
CA ILE A 74 28.31 -3.77 15.73
C ILE A 74 28.78 -3.05 17.00
N GLU A 75 27.98 -2.11 17.53
CA GLU A 75 28.31 -1.38 18.76
C GLU A 75 28.49 -2.33 19.97
N VAL A 76 27.68 -3.39 20.05
CA VAL A 76 27.80 -4.41 21.11
C VAL A 76 29.07 -5.25 20.94
N GLU A 77 29.41 -5.63 19.70
CA GLU A 77 30.60 -6.43 19.40
C GLU A 77 31.89 -5.63 19.64
N GLU A 78 31.93 -4.36 19.24
CA GLU A 78 33.04 -3.45 19.55
C GLU A 78 33.22 -3.31 21.08
N ARG A 79 32.14 -3.11 21.83
CA ARG A 79 32.20 -2.99 23.28
C ARG A 79 32.68 -4.27 23.97
N LEU A 80 32.23 -5.42 23.48
CA LEU A 80 32.69 -6.72 23.98
C LEU A 80 34.18 -6.95 23.69
N TYR A 81 34.68 -6.50 22.53
CA TYR A 81 36.09 -6.55 22.17
C TYR A 81 36.93 -5.69 23.12
N ASP A 82 36.52 -4.44 23.36
CA ASP A 82 37.20 -3.52 24.29
C ASP A 82 37.33 -4.10 25.71
N ILE A 83 36.26 -4.73 26.22
CA ILE A 83 36.28 -5.38 27.53
C ILE A 83 37.25 -6.58 27.56
N GLY A 84 37.33 -7.33 26.45
CA GLY A 84 38.22 -8.49 26.31
C GLY A 84 39.70 -8.13 26.29
N GLU A 85 40.07 -7.04 25.60
CA GLU A 85 41.45 -6.52 25.53
C GLU A 85 41.94 -5.95 26.87
N GLN A 86 41.04 -5.51 27.75
CA GLN A 86 41.41 -4.90 29.04
C GLN A 86 41.78 -5.90 30.16
N GLU A 87 41.93 -7.20 29.89
CA GLU A 87 42.18 -8.26 30.89
C GLU A 87 41.38 -8.04 32.20
N SER A 88 40.04 -7.87 32.07
CA SER A 88 39.25 -7.35 33.18
C SER A 88 39.10 -8.36 34.34
N SER A 89 39.90 -8.19 35.39
CA SER A 89 39.68 -8.82 36.71
C SER A 89 38.56 -8.14 37.51
N ASN A 90 38.05 -7.00 37.02
CA ASN A 90 36.97 -6.22 37.61
C ASN A 90 35.60 -6.93 37.47
N SER A 91 34.84 -7.04 38.57
CA SER A 91 33.50 -7.62 38.59
C SER A 91 32.51 -6.87 37.69
N ASP A 92 32.68 -5.56 37.57
CA ASP A 92 31.73 -4.70 36.85
C ASP A 92 31.84 -4.90 35.33
N ALA A 93 33.06 -5.06 34.83
CA ALA A 93 33.32 -5.38 33.42
C ALA A 93 32.78 -6.78 33.03
N LYS A 94 32.84 -7.74 33.95
CA LYS A 94 32.22 -9.08 33.74
C LYS A 94 30.70 -9.00 33.69
N LEU A 95 30.09 -8.15 34.52
CA LEU A 95 28.65 -7.91 34.50
C LEU A 95 28.23 -7.22 33.19
N GLU A 96 28.94 -6.18 32.76
CA GLU A 96 28.72 -5.48 31.49
C GLU A 96 28.83 -6.45 30.31
N ALA A 97 29.89 -7.27 30.24
CA ALA A 97 30.06 -8.28 29.19
C ALA A 97 28.91 -9.30 29.14
N THR A 98 28.37 -9.69 30.31
CA THR A 98 27.22 -10.61 30.37
C THR A 98 25.97 -9.95 29.80
N GLN A 99 25.69 -8.69 30.17
CA GLN A 99 24.55 -7.94 29.64
C GLN A 99 24.68 -7.70 28.13
N LEU A 100 25.87 -7.39 27.65
CA LEU A 100 26.17 -7.21 26.22
C LEU A 100 25.98 -8.51 25.43
N ARG A 101 26.37 -9.68 25.96
CA ARG A 101 26.11 -10.98 25.33
C ARG A 101 24.61 -11.26 25.20
N VAL A 102 23.83 -11.01 26.25
CA VAL A 102 22.36 -11.14 26.19
C VAL A 102 21.76 -10.18 25.14
N LYS A 103 22.25 -8.94 25.08
CA LYS A 103 21.83 -7.97 24.06
C LYS A 103 22.19 -8.42 22.65
N ARG A 104 23.39 -8.99 22.45
CA ARG A 104 23.86 -9.57 21.19
C ARG A 104 22.94 -10.68 20.71
N GLU A 105 22.65 -11.66 21.56
CA GLU A 105 21.74 -12.78 21.26
C GLU A 105 20.34 -12.27 20.86
N ARG A 106 19.82 -11.28 21.58
CA ARG A 106 18.53 -10.66 21.24
C ARG A 106 18.55 -9.97 19.89
N LEU A 107 19.61 -9.23 19.56
CA LEU A 107 19.74 -8.54 18.26
C LEU A 107 19.86 -9.55 17.11
N ILE A 108 20.61 -10.64 17.29
CA ILE A 108 20.69 -11.73 16.32
C ILE A 108 19.32 -12.35 16.08
N ALA A 109 18.59 -12.71 17.14
CA ALA A 109 17.27 -13.30 17.03
C ALA A 109 16.22 -12.37 16.37
N LEU A 110 16.39 -11.05 16.49
CA LEU A 110 15.56 -10.08 15.77
C LEU A 110 15.92 -10.02 14.29
N LEU A 111 17.21 -10.00 13.97
CA LEU A 111 17.71 -9.98 12.58
C LEU A 111 17.30 -11.23 11.80
N GLU A 112 17.27 -12.40 12.45
CA GLU A 112 16.82 -13.66 11.84
C GLU A 112 15.35 -13.63 11.40
N LYS A 113 14.51 -12.79 12.02
CA LYS A 113 13.08 -12.68 11.68
C LYS A 113 12.78 -11.68 10.56
N VAL A 114 13.75 -10.81 10.22
CA VAL A 114 13.54 -9.78 9.20
C VAL A 114 13.25 -10.37 7.81
N PRO A 115 13.98 -11.41 7.33
CA PRO A 115 13.71 -11.98 6.01
C PRO A 115 12.27 -12.50 5.87
N GLU A 116 11.74 -13.18 6.88
CA GLU A 116 10.36 -13.69 6.90
C GLU A 116 9.33 -12.55 6.86
N ALA A 117 9.56 -11.48 7.64
CA ALA A 117 8.69 -10.31 7.65
C ALA A 117 8.69 -9.57 6.29
N LEU A 118 9.86 -9.43 5.66
CA LEU A 118 9.99 -8.82 4.34
C LEU A 118 9.37 -9.68 3.24
N GLN A 119 9.60 -11.00 3.27
CA GLN A 119 9.01 -11.93 2.31
C GLN A 119 7.48 -11.93 2.40
N SER A 120 6.93 -11.89 3.61
CA SER A 120 5.48 -11.78 3.84
C SER A 120 4.89 -10.52 3.18
N ILE A 121 5.63 -9.40 3.20
CA ILE A 121 5.21 -8.17 2.53
C ILE A 121 5.36 -8.29 1.00
N GLU A 122 6.41 -8.95 0.52
CA GLU A 122 6.64 -9.16 -0.92
C GLU A 122 5.58 -10.04 -1.59
N MET A 123 5.13 -11.10 -0.92
CA MET A 123 4.01 -11.93 -1.42
C MET A 123 2.70 -11.13 -1.57
N LEU A 124 2.53 -10.05 -0.80
CA LEU A 124 1.36 -9.17 -0.90
C LEU A 124 1.45 -8.15 -2.05
N PHE A 125 2.61 -8.05 -2.72
CA PHE A 125 2.79 -7.22 -3.92
C PHE A 125 2.44 -7.95 -5.23
N GLU A 126 2.21 -9.27 -5.21
CA GLU A 126 1.84 -10.00 -6.41
C GLU A 126 0.45 -9.57 -6.92
N PRO A 127 0.29 -9.33 -8.23
CA PRO A 127 -1.01 -8.99 -8.79
C PRO A 127 -1.94 -10.20 -8.73
N VAL A 128 -3.13 -10.01 -8.13
CA VAL A 128 -4.29 -10.91 -8.29
C VAL A 128 -5.00 -10.57 -9.60
#